data_AF-A0A1D2XE60-F1
#
_entry.id   AF-A0A1D2XE60-F1
#
_cell.length_a   1.000
_cell.length_b   1.000
_cell.length_c   1.000
_cell.angle_alpha   90.00
_cell.angle_beta   90.00
_cell.angle_gamma   90.00
#
_symmetry.space_group_name_H-M   'P 1'
#
loop_
_entity.id
_entity.type
_entity.pdbx_description
1 polymer ?
#
loop_
_entity_poly.entity_id
_entity_poly.type
_entity_poly.pdbx_seq_one_letter_code
_entity_poly.pdbx_strand_id
1 'polypeptide(L)'
;FIATLFLLGIGAIASITHLGQPLRMFNVLMGIEHASPLTLEIIALSLFGGTAALFTALRLFGIQQGLQRMLLIVGMLLGVVFVFAIANVYTLNTVVSWNSAWTPFQFFMTVALVGPLGAATLLRLLKALESNEQLQADQMLSVISGVGLIAAVMGYAGYLVWLGQLDVSVNPFEVAVYAFNLPVARVCLLLAGILSWLVFSRRSAGSSYRLPAICLVMVLTSELMGRAFFYDVYISAGAGM
;
A
#
# COMPACT_ATOMS: atom_id res chain seq x y z
N PHE A 1 -1.75 7.77 14.52
CA PHE A 1 -2.92 6.89 14.35
C PHE A 1 -4.22 7.60 14.01
N ILE A 2 -4.49 8.87 14.40
CA ILE A 2 -5.74 9.56 13.98
C ILE A 2 -5.92 9.56 12.45
N ALA A 3 -4.90 10.01 11.70
CA ALA A 3 -4.93 9.96 10.23
C ALA A 3 -5.09 8.51 9.70
N THR A 4 -4.46 7.54 10.35
CA THR A 4 -4.60 6.12 10.02
C THR A 4 -6.04 5.64 10.18
N LEU A 5 -6.71 5.96 11.28
CA LEU A 5 -8.11 5.59 11.53
C LEU A 5 -9.04 6.22 10.49
N PHE A 6 -8.78 7.48 10.11
CA PHE A 6 -9.53 8.14 9.06
C PHE A 6 -9.39 7.43 7.71
N LEU A 7 -8.15 7.08 7.31
CA LEU A 7 -7.90 6.33 6.08
C LEU A 7 -8.48 4.91 6.12
N LEU A 8 -8.37 4.22 7.26
CA LEU A 8 -9.00 2.91 7.47
C LEU A 8 -10.52 3.01 7.36
N GLY A 9 -11.14 4.07 7.89
CA GLY A 9 -12.58 4.31 7.76
C GLY A 9 -13.01 4.47 6.31
N ILE A 10 -12.26 5.25 5.51
CA ILE A 10 -12.50 5.38 4.07
C ILE A 10 -12.38 4.01 3.37
N GLY A 11 -11.33 3.25 3.67
CA GLY A 11 -11.12 1.91 3.13
C GLY A 11 -12.26 0.95 3.49
N ALA A 12 -12.71 0.95 4.75
CA ALA A 12 -13.81 0.11 5.22
C ALA A 12 -15.15 0.48 4.57
N ILE A 13 -15.40 1.77 4.34
CA ILE A 13 -16.60 2.20 3.60
C ILE A 13 -16.53 1.68 2.16
N ALA A 14 -15.40 1.85 1.47
CA ALA A 14 -15.21 1.34 0.11
C ALA A 14 -15.34 -0.20 0.05
N SER A 15 -14.84 -0.92 1.05
CA SER A 15 -14.95 -2.38 1.11
C SER A 15 -16.40 -2.84 1.29
N ILE A 16 -17.25 -2.08 1.98
CA ILE A 16 -18.66 -2.45 2.18
C ILE A 16 -19.52 -2.04 0.98
N THR A 17 -19.29 -0.86 0.40
CA THR A 17 -20.14 -0.31 -0.67
C THR A 17 -19.99 -1.02 -2.00
N HIS A 18 -18.88 -1.71 -2.26
CA HIS A 18 -18.72 -2.51 -3.47
C HIS A 18 -19.36 -3.91 -3.38
N LEU A 19 -19.78 -4.35 -2.18
CA LEU A 19 -20.43 -5.65 -2.01
C LEU A 19 -21.83 -5.62 -2.61
N GLY A 20 -22.15 -6.61 -3.46
CA GLY A 20 -23.51 -6.76 -3.97
C GLY A 20 -24.56 -7.05 -2.89
N GLN A 21 -24.15 -7.60 -1.74
CA GLN A 21 -25.02 -7.92 -0.60
C GLN A 21 -24.30 -7.61 0.73
N PRO A 22 -24.25 -6.33 1.17
CA PRO A 22 -23.46 -5.89 2.33
C PRO A 22 -23.75 -6.65 3.62
N LEU A 23 -25.02 -7.00 3.88
CA LEU A 23 -25.42 -7.72 5.10
C LEU A 23 -24.86 -9.15 5.17
N ARG A 24 -24.39 -9.73 4.06
CA ARG A 24 -23.74 -11.04 4.06
C ARG A 24 -22.26 -10.99 4.45
N MET A 25 -21.68 -9.81 4.65
CA MET A 25 -20.27 -9.70 5.07
C MET A 25 -19.99 -10.44 6.39
N PHE A 26 -21.00 -10.56 7.28
CA PHE A 26 -20.85 -11.31 8.53
C PHE A 26 -20.60 -12.80 8.31
N ASN A 27 -20.97 -13.36 7.15
CA ASN A 27 -20.67 -14.75 6.81
C ASN A 27 -19.17 -14.99 6.65
N VAL A 28 -18.38 -13.94 6.37
CA VAL A 28 -16.92 -14.06 6.30
C VAL A 28 -16.31 -14.48 7.64
N LEU A 29 -17.01 -14.20 8.76
CA LEU A 29 -16.59 -14.67 10.10
C LEU A 29 -16.67 -16.19 10.24
N MET A 30 -17.53 -16.87 9.47
CA MET A 30 -17.57 -18.34 9.46
C MET A 30 -16.37 -18.96 8.72
N GLY A 31 -15.63 -18.16 7.93
CA GLY A 31 -14.41 -18.60 7.24
C GLY A 31 -13.19 -18.79 8.14
N ILE A 32 -13.31 -18.54 9.46
CA ILE A 32 -12.23 -18.74 10.44
C ILE A 32 -11.83 -20.21 10.49
N GLU A 33 -12.80 -21.13 10.38
CA GLU A 33 -12.57 -22.58 10.43
C GLU A 33 -11.66 -23.08 9.32
N HIS A 34 -11.58 -22.37 8.20
CA HIS A 34 -10.79 -22.76 7.02
C HIS A 34 -9.65 -21.78 6.73
N ALA A 35 -9.38 -20.84 7.65
CA ALA A 35 -8.37 -19.79 7.50
C ALA A 35 -8.43 -19.10 6.11
N SER A 36 -9.65 -18.81 5.64
CA SER A 36 -9.85 -18.18 4.33
C SER A 36 -9.08 -16.86 4.24
N PRO A 37 -8.39 -16.56 3.12
CA PRO A 37 -7.65 -15.31 2.95
C PRO A 37 -8.48 -14.05 3.26
N LEU A 38 -9.75 -14.05 2.85
CA LEU A 38 -10.69 -12.95 3.11
C LEU A 38 -10.98 -12.78 4.61
N THR A 39 -11.09 -13.89 5.35
CA THR A 39 -11.29 -13.84 6.81
C THR A 39 -10.04 -13.35 7.53
N LEU A 40 -8.86 -13.82 7.10
CA LEU A 40 -7.58 -13.37 7.65
C LEU A 40 -7.36 -11.87 7.42
N GLU A 41 -7.78 -11.35 6.27
CA GLU A 41 -7.78 -9.91 5.97
C GLU A 41 -8.64 -9.13 6.97
N ILE A 42 -9.88 -9.55 7.22
CA ILE A 42 -10.77 -8.88 8.18
C ILE A 42 -10.20 -8.94 9.60
N ILE A 43 -9.62 -10.06 10.01
CA ILE A 43 -8.97 -10.19 11.32
C ILE A 43 -7.77 -9.23 11.42
N ALA A 44 -6.90 -9.21 10.41
CA ALA A 44 -5.73 -8.34 10.40
C ALA A 44 -6.12 -6.85 10.37
N LEU A 45 -7.13 -6.47 9.58
CA LEU A 45 -7.74 -5.14 9.59
C LEU A 45 -8.23 -4.76 10.99
N SER A 46 -8.96 -5.68 11.64
CA SER A 46 -9.55 -5.44 12.96
C SER A 46 -8.48 -5.29 14.03
N LEU A 47 -7.42 -6.11 14.00
CA LEU A 47 -6.30 -6.02 14.93
C LEU A 47 -5.50 -4.72 14.73
N PHE A 48 -5.18 -4.36 13.48
CA PHE A 48 -4.46 -3.14 13.17
C PHE A 48 -5.28 -1.88 13.52
N GLY A 49 -6.55 -1.84 13.10
CA GLY A 49 -7.49 -0.76 13.42
C GLY A 49 -7.79 -0.64 14.91
N GLY A 50 -7.97 -1.76 15.60
CA GLY A 50 -8.16 -1.81 17.06
C GLY A 50 -6.93 -1.28 17.82
N THR A 51 -5.73 -1.64 17.37
CA THR A 51 -4.47 -1.09 17.93
C THR A 51 -4.38 0.42 17.72
N ALA A 52 -4.74 0.91 16.53
CA ALA A 52 -4.78 2.33 16.22
C ALA A 52 -5.81 3.10 17.09
N ALA A 53 -6.98 2.51 17.31
CA ALA A 53 -8.03 3.07 18.15
C ALA A 53 -7.62 3.11 19.62
N LEU A 54 -7.09 2.00 20.15
CA LEU A 54 -6.61 1.90 21.53
C LEU A 54 -5.47 2.89 21.80
N PHE A 55 -4.48 2.97 20.91
CA PHE A 55 -3.41 3.95 21.03
C PHE A 55 -3.97 5.38 21.08
N THR A 56 -4.92 5.69 20.20
CA THR A 56 -5.51 7.04 20.12
C THR A 56 -6.28 7.36 21.40
N ALA A 57 -7.06 6.43 21.93
CA ALA A 57 -7.77 6.59 23.20
C ALA A 57 -6.80 6.82 24.36
N LEU A 58 -5.78 5.97 24.53
CA LEU A 58 -4.78 6.13 25.59
C LEU A 58 -4.07 7.48 25.52
N ARG A 59 -3.76 7.95 24.30
CA ARG A 59 -3.14 9.26 24.09
C ARG A 59 -4.09 10.41 24.46
N LEU A 60 -5.37 10.33 24.10
CA LEU A 60 -6.36 11.36 24.43
C LEU A 60 -6.64 11.46 25.93
N PHE A 61 -6.65 10.33 26.63
CA PHE A 61 -6.89 10.29 28.08
C PHE A 61 -5.60 10.40 28.92
N GLY A 62 -4.43 10.52 28.30
CA GLY A 62 -3.15 10.65 29.01
C GLY A 62 -2.72 9.41 29.79
N ILE A 63 -3.17 8.22 29.40
CA ILE A 63 -2.99 6.97 30.16
C ILE A 63 -1.72 6.23 29.71
N GLN A 64 -0.90 5.81 30.67
CA GLN A 64 0.21 4.83 30.55
C GLN A 64 1.13 5.01 29.31
N GLN A 65 2.14 5.89 29.42
CA GLN A 65 3.10 6.13 28.33
C GLN A 65 3.86 4.88 27.85
N GLY A 66 4.15 3.94 28.75
CA GLY A 66 4.81 2.67 28.38
C GLY A 66 3.96 1.82 27.43
N LEU A 67 2.65 1.72 27.72
CA LEU A 67 1.70 1.01 26.86
C LEU A 67 1.56 1.69 25.49
N GLN A 68 1.55 3.02 25.44
CA GLN A 68 1.51 3.76 24.17
C GLN A 68 2.70 3.43 23.27
N ARG A 69 3.92 3.36 23.83
CA ARG A 69 5.13 3.00 23.05
C ARG A 69 5.07 1.56 22.55
N MET A 70 4.62 0.62 23.39
CA MET A 70 4.43 -0.77 22.98
C MET A 70 3.42 -0.88 21.81
N LEU A 71 2.30 -0.15 21.88
CA LEU A 71 1.28 -0.15 20.83
C LEU A 71 1.77 0.43 19.50
N LEU A 72 2.76 1.34 19.50
CA LEU A 72 3.38 1.78 18.25
C LEU A 72 4.12 0.64 17.55
N ILE A 73 4.91 -0.14 18.31
CA ILE A 73 5.65 -1.29 17.77
C ILE A 73 4.68 -2.37 17.30
N VAL A 74 3.69 -2.72 18.13
CA VAL A 74 2.65 -3.69 17.78
C VAL A 74 1.89 -3.24 16.53
N GLY A 75 1.54 -1.95 16.45
CA GLY A 75 0.86 -1.38 15.29
C GLY A 75 1.67 -1.44 14.01
N MET A 76 2.99 -1.21 14.07
CA MET A 76 3.88 -1.38 12.91
C MET A 76 3.88 -2.83 12.41
N LEU A 77 4.01 -3.80 13.32
CA LEU A 77 3.99 -5.22 12.97
C LEU A 77 2.64 -5.65 12.39
N LEU A 78 1.54 -5.24 13.02
CA LEU A 78 0.18 -5.53 12.53
C LEU A 78 -0.10 -4.86 11.20
N GLY A 79 0.46 -3.69 10.93
CA GLY A 79 0.38 -3.05 9.61
C GLY A 79 1.03 -3.91 8.52
N VAL A 80 2.19 -4.51 8.78
CA VAL A 80 2.85 -5.45 7.86
C VAL A 80 2.00 -6.70 7.65
N VAL A 81 1.49 -7.29 8.74
CA VAL A 81 0.59 -8.46 8.67
C VAL A 81 -0.67 -8.14 7.88
N PHE A 82 -1.24 -6.95 8.04
CA PHE A 82 -2.43 -6.54 7.32
C PHE A 82 -2.17 -6.42 5.81
N VAL A 83 -1.06 -5.81 5.39
CA VAL A 83 -0.68 -5.74 3.97
C VAL A 83 -0.47 -7.13 3.39
N PHE A 84 0.16 -8.03 4.14
CA PHE A 84 0.33 -9.42 3.72
C PHE A 84 -1.02 -10.15 3.58
N ALA A 85 -1.95 -9.94 4.52
CA ALA A 85 -3.28 -10.53 4.46
C ALA A 85 -4.07 -10.05 3.23
N ILE A 86 -4.01 -8.75 2.90
CA ILE A 86 -4.59 -8.22 1.66
C ILE A 86 -3.97 -8.92 0.44
N ALA A 87 -2.65 -9.05 0.38
CA ALA A 87 -1.98 -9.67 -0.77
C ALA A 87 -2.38 -11.14 -0.96
N ASN A 88 -2.58 -11.89 0.13
CA ASN A 88 -2.99 -13.29 0.08
C ASN A 88 -4.40 -13.51 -0.49
N VAL A 89 -5.25 -12.48 -0.51
CA VAL A 89 -6.56 -12.57 -1.20
C VAL A 89 -6.37 -12.81 -2.71
N TYR A 90 -5.23 -12.39 -3.26
CA TYR A 90 -4.91 -12.51 -4.69
C TYR A 90 -4.03 -13.73 -5.02
N THR A 91 -3.62 -14.55 -4.06
CA THR A 91 -2.87 -15.79 -4.30
C THR A 91 -3.83 -16.97 -4.49
N LEU A 92 -4.65 -16.91 -5.54
CA LEU A 92 -5.64 -17.93 -5.87
C LEU A 92 -5.11 -18.87 -6.94
N ASN A 93 -5.21 -20.19 -6.72
CA ASN A 93 -4.79 -21.20 -7.70
C ASN A 93 -5.53 -21.09 -9.04
N THR A 94 -6.69 -20.44 -9.08
CA THR A 94 -7.48 -20.24 -10.28
C THR A 94 -6.99 -19.10 -11.17
N VAL A 95 -6.09 -18.23 -10.70
CA VAL A 95 -5.57 -17.08 -11.46
C VAL A 95 -4.05 -17.11 -11.45
N VAL A 96 -3.47 -17.65 -12.53
CA VAL A 96 -2.03 -17.96 -12.59
C VAL A 96 -1.15 -16.71 -12.59
N SER A 97 -1.63 -15.60 -13.16
CA SER A 97 -0.90 -14.33 -13.21
C SER A 97 -0.78 -13.66 -11.84
N TRP A 98 -1.68 -13.97 -10.90
CA TRP A 98 -1.66 -13.43 -9.54
C TRP A 98 -1.07 -14.40 -8.53
N ASN A 99 -1.08 -15.70 -8.81
CA ASN A 99 -0.61 -16.73 -7.89
C ASN A 99 0.91 -16.86 -7.84
N SER A 100 1.61 -15.83 -7.34
CA SER A 100 3.06 -15.82 -7.24
C SER A 100 3.56 -14.93 -6.10
N ALA A 101 4.84 -15.06 -5.75
CA ALA A 101 5.50 -14.18 -4.80
C ALA A 101 5.59 -12.71 -5.26
N TRP A 102 5.34 -12.43 -6.54
CA TRP A 102 5.31 -11.06 -7.06
C TRP A 102 4.09 -10.28 -6.56
N THR A 103 3.00 -10.96 -6.24
CA THR A 103 1.79 -10.33 -5.68
C THR A 103 2.10 -9.65 -4.35
N PRO A 104 2.51 -10.36 -3.26
CA PRO A 104 2.85 -9.69 -2.01
C PRO A 104 3.98 -8.67 -2.19
N PHE A 105 4.98 -8.96 -3.03
CA PHE A 105 6.04 -7.99 -3.35
C PHE A 105 5.46 -6.65 -3.85
N GLN A 106 4.56 -6.69 -4.84
CA GLN A 106 3.95 -5.47 -5.38
C GLN A 106 3.13 -4.73 -4.32
N PHE A 107 2.38 -5.42 -3.47
CA PHE A 107 1.61 -4.79 -2.38
C PHE A 107 2.51 -4.08 -1.38
N PHE A 108 3.62 -4.70 -0.98
CA PHE A 108 4.60 -4.07 -0.10
C PHE A 108 5.32 -2.89 -0.75
N MET A 109 5.61 -2.93 -2.06
CA MET A 109 6.21 -1.81 -2.77
C MET A 109 5.29 -0.57 -2.77
N THR A 110 3.98 -0.74 -2.96
CA THR A 110 3.02 0.37 -2.86
C THR A 110 3.11 1.04 -1.49
N VAL A 111 3.15 0.26 -0.41
CA VAL A 111 3.24 0.78 0.96
C VAL A 111 4.59 1.46 1.22
N ALA A 112 5.69 0.88 0.71
CA ALA A 112 7.03 1.46 0.84
C ALA A 112 7.20 2.79 0.09
N LEU A 113 6.44 2.99 -1.00
CA LEU A 113 6.47 4.22 -1.80
C LEU A 113 5.51 5.28 -1.25
N VAL A 114 4.25 4.91 -1.04
CA VAL A 114 3.17 5.82 -0.61
C VAL A 114 3.29 6.17 0.87
N GLY A 115 3.68 5.21 1.72
CA GLY A 115 3.70 5.34 3.17
C GLY A 115 4.60 6.48 3.66
N PRO A 116 5.92 6.47 3.35
CA PRO A 116 6.82 7.52 3.81
C PRO A 116 6.47 8.90 3.28
N LEU A 117 6.07 8.99 1.99
CA LEU A 117 5.69 10.25 1.35
C LEU A 117 4.37 10.81 1.90
N GLY A 118 3.40 9.92 2.17
CA GLY A 118 2.15 10.25 2.84
C GLY A 118 2.38 10.73 4.27
N ALA A 119 3.25 10.05 5.01
CA ALA A 119 3.64 10.46 6.36
C ALA A 119 4.30 11.85 6.37
N ALA A 120 5.27 12.11 5.49
CA ALA A 120 5.93 13.41 5.37
C ALA A 120 4.93 14.53 5.03
N THR A 121 4.04 14.28 4.07
CA THR A 121 3.00 15.23 3.66
C THR A 121 2.05 15.56 4.81
N LEU A 122 1.61 14.54 5.57
CA LEU A 122 0.71 14.73 6.71
C LEU A 122 1.39 15.46 7.88
N LEU A 123 2.64 15.13 8.20
CA LEU A 123 3.39 15.83 9.25
C LEU A 123 3.50 17.33 8.97
N ARG A 124 3.77 17.70 7.70
CA ARG A 124 3.80 19.09 7.23
C ARG A 124 2.43 19.75 7.22
N LEU A 125 1.41 19.07 6.71
CA LEU A 125 0.03 19.58 6.62
C LEU A 125 -0.51 19.92 8.01
N LEU A 126 -0.26 19.05 8.99
CA LEU A 126 -0.71 19.19 10.37
C LEU A 126 0.22 20.05 11.23
N LYS A 127 1.36 20.51 10.68
CA LYS A 127 2.41 21.22 11.43
C LYS A 127 2.79 20.49 12.73
N ALA A 128 2.95 19.18 12.63
CA ALA A 128 3.10 18.31 13.79
C ALA A 128 4.48 18.38 14.45
N LEU A 129 5.47 18.94 13.76
CA LEU A 129 6.88 18.99 14.15
C LEU A 129 7.43 20.41 14.02
N GLU A 130 8.47 20.72 14.78
CA GLU A 130 9.24 21.95 14.58
C GLU A 130 10.06 21.90 13.29
N SER A 131 10.53 23.04 12.77
CA SER A 131 11.20 23.11 11.46
C SER A 131 12.43 22.19 11.34
N ASN A 132 13.24 22.07 12.39
CA ASN A 132 14.43 21.22 12.38
C ASN A 132 14.07 19.72 12.44
N GLU A 133 13.12 19.36 13.29
CA GLU A 133 12.61 17.98 13.39
C GLU A 133 11.91 17.55 12.11
N GLN A 134 11.15 18.45 11.47
CA GLN A 134 10.50 18.20 10.19
C GLN A 134 11.53 17.92 9.09
N LEU A 135 12.63 18.69 9.04
CA LEU A 135 13.69 18.47 8.07
C LEU A 135 14.35 17.09 8.25
N GLN A 136 14.63 16.70 9.51
CA GLN A 136 15.19 15.39 9.81
C GLN A 136 14.23 14.25 9.45
N ALA A 137 12.95 14.40 9.79
CA ALA A 137 11.91 13.43 9.43
C ALA A 137 11.81 13.27 7.91
N ASP A 138 11.80 14.37 7.16
CA ASP A 138 11.73 14.34 5.70
C ASP A 138 12.95 13.68 5.06
N GLN A 139 14.15 13.94 5.58
CA GLN A 139 15.38 13.31 5.09
C GLN A 139 15.36 11.80 5.35
N MET A 140 14.91 11.36 6.52
CA MET A 140 14.79 9.94 6.84
C MET A 140 13.74 9.25 5.95
N LEU A 141 12.55 9.87 5.83
CA LEU A 141 11.46 9.35 5.00
C LEU A 141 11.83 9.34 3.51
N SER A 142 12.63 10.30 3.04
CA SER A 142 13.09 10.34 1.66
C SER A 142 14.14 9.29 1.36
N VAL A 143 15.03 8.95 2.31
CA VAL A 143 15.92 7.78 2.17
C VAL A 143 15.12 6.50 2.00
N ILE A 144 14.08 6.30 2.83
CA ILE A 144 13.19 5.14 2.71
C ILE A 144 12.50 5.12 1.34
N SER A 145 11.94 6.25 0.89
CA SER A 145 11.35 6.38 -0.45
C SER A 145 12.36 6.11 -1.58
N GLY A 146 13.62 6.51 -1.44
CA GLY A 146 14.67 6.28 -2.42
C GLY A 146 15.05 4.81 -2.54
N VAL A 147 15.20 4.11 -1.40
CA VAL A 147 15.42 2.65 -1.38
C VAL A 147 14.20 1.93 -1.95
N GLY A 148 12.99 2.35 -1.55
CA GLY A 148 11.73 1.83 -2.07
C GLY A 148 11.59 2.01 -3.59
N LEU A 149 12.04 3.14 -4.15
CA LEU A 149 12.05 3.38 -5.59
C LEU A 149 12.94 2.40 -6.33
N ILE A 150 14.17 2.19 -5.85
CA ILE A 150 15.10 1.23 -6.48
C ILE A 150 14.49 -0.18 -6.45
N ALA A 151 14.00 -0.61 -5.29
CA ALA A 151 13.36 -1.91 -5.14
C ALA A 151 12.13 -2.05 -6.05
N ALA A 152 11.28 -1.03 -6.13
CA ALA A 152 10.06 -1.05 -6.94
C ALA A 152 10.37 -1.09 -8.44
N VAL A 153 11.31 -0.29 -8.93
CA VAL A 153 11.68 -0.28 -10.36
C VAL A 153 12.33 -1.61 -10.76
N MET A 154 13.31 -2.08 -9.97
CA MET A 154 14.01 -3.35 -10.24
C MET A 154 13.06 -4.55 -10.13
N GLY A 155 12.23 -4.57 -9.09
CA GLY A 155 11.27 -5.64 -8.88
C GLY A 155 10.12 -5.61 -9.87
N TYR A 156 9.69 -4.43 -10.35
CA TYR A 156 8.71 -4.35 -11.42
C TYR A 156 9.28 -4.87 -12.74
N ALA A 157 10.54 -4.53 -13.08
CA ALA A 157 11.20 -5.12 -14.23
C ALA A 157 11.32 -6.65 -14.11
N GLY A 158 11.70 -7.17 -12.95
CA GLY A 158 11.72 -8.61 -12.67
C GLY A 158 10.36 -9.28 -12.78
N TYR A 159 9.30 -8.62 -12.30
CA TYR A 159 7.93 -9.07 -12.46
C TYR A 159 7.53 -9.18 -13.93
N LEU A 160 7.85 -8.19 -14.77
CA LEU A 160 7.53 -8.26 -16.21
C LEU A 160 8.29 -9.39 -16.91
N VAL A 161 9.56 -9.64 -16.55
CA VAL A 161 10.32 -10.78 -17.07
C VAL A 161 9.67 -12.10 -16.68
N TRP A 162 9.33 -12.28 -15.40
CA TRP A 162 8.63 -13.47 -14.93
C TRP A 162 7.28 -13.65 -15.63
N LEU A 163 6.54 -12.57 -15.80
CA LEU A 163 5.23 -12.60 -16.45
C LEU A 163 5.34 -13.10 -17.89
N GLY A 164 6.36 -12.66 -18.65
CA GLY A 164 6.62 -13.14 -20.00
C GLY A 164 7.12 -14.59 -20.09
N GLN A 165 7.46 -15.23 -18.97
CA GLN A 165 7.90 -16.62 -18.87
C GLN A 165 6.80 -17.57 -18.37
N LEU A 166 5.58 -17.06 -18.14
CA LEU A 166 4.46 -17.90 -17.74
C LEU A 166 4.12 -18.90 -18.84
N ASP A 167 4.01 -20.18 -18.45
CA ASP A 167 3.59 -21.27 -19.33
C ASP A 167 2.06 -21.26 -19.47
N VAL A 168 1.57 -20.39 -20.37
CA VAL A 168 0.15 -20.16 -20.64
C VAL A 168 -0.11 -20.06 -22.14
N SER A 169 -1.33 -20.41 -22.55
CA SER A 169 -1.75 -20.43 -23.97
C SER A 169 -1.85 -19.04 -24.61
N VAL A 170 -1.97 -17.98 -23.80
CA VAL A 170 -2.14 -16.59 -24.25
C VAL A 170 -1.01 -15.74 -23.70
N ASN A 171 -0.41 -14.91 -24.55
CA ASN A 171 0.62 -13.97 -24.14
C ASN A 171 0.05 -12.97 -23.11
N PRO A 172 0.60 -12.91 -21.87
CA PRO A 172 0.08 -12.01 -20.83
C PRO A 172 0.08 -10.53 -21.20
N PHE A 173 0.95 -10.10 -22.12
CA PHE A 173 1.02 -8.72 -22.59
C PHE A 173 -0.01 -8.38 -23.66
N GLU A 174 -0.66 -9.37 -24.26
CA GLU A 174 -1.74 -9.16 -25.22
C GLU A 174 -3.11 -9.10 -24.54
N VAL A 175 -3.22 -9.65 -23.33
CA VAL A 175 -4.43 -9.58 -22.50
C VAL A 175 -4.67 -8.17 -21.98
N ALA A 176 -3.59 -7.45 -21.61
CA ALA A 176 -3.70 -6.11 -21.07
C ALA A 176 -4.00 -5.06 -22.17
N VAL A 177 -5.08 -4.30 -22.01
CA VAL A 177 -5.59 -3.29 -22.94
C VAL A 177 -4.54 -2.20 -23.24
N TYR A 178 -3.78 -1.80 -22.22
CA TYR A 178 -2.76 -0.75 -22.33
C TYR A 178 -1.37 -1.25 -21.96
N ALA A 179 -1.03 -2.46 -22.42
CA ALA A 179 0.16 -3.20 -22.01
C ALA A 179 1.49 -2.45 -22.09
N PHE A 180 1.64 -1.49 -23.00
CA PHE A 180 2.85 -0.66 -23.12
C PHE A 180 2.69 0.72 -22.46
N ASN A 181 1.67 1.48 -22.86
CA ASN A 181 1.52 2.88 -22.47
C ASN A 181 1.32 3.05 -20.96
N LEU A 182 0.53 2.17 -20.33
CA LEU A 182 0.19 2.29 -18.92
C LEU A 182 1.39 1.98 -18.01
N PRO A 183 2.18 0.89 -18.21
CA PRO A 183 3.43 0.68 -17.48
C PRO A 183 4.46 1.80 -17.67
N VAL A 184 4.61 2.35 -18.87
CA VAL A 184 5.56 3.45 -19.12
C VAL A 184 5.12 4.71 -18.38
N ALA A 185 3.85 5.12 -18.51
CA ALA A 185 3.31 6.27 -17.80
C ALA A 185 3.43 6.12 -16.28
N ARG A 186 3.15 4.91 -15.76
CA ARG A 186 3.36 4.54 -14.36
C ARG A 186 4.79 4.83 -13.92
N VAL A 187 5.79 4.27 -14.61
CA VAL A 187 7.20 4.40 -14.22
C VAL A 187 7.65 5.86 -14.29
N CYS A 188 7.25 6.59 -15.33
CA CYS A 188 7.55 8.02 -15.47
C CYS A 188 6.97 8.84 -14.30
N LEU A 189 5.71 8.61 -13.94
CA LEU A 189 5.07 9.29 -12.80
C LEU A 189 5.73 8.94 -11.47
N LEU A 190 6.10 7.67 -11.28
CA LEU A 190 6.78 7.21 -10.08
C LEU A 190 8.12 7.91 -9.90
N LEU A 191 8.95 7.88 -10.95
CA LEU A 191 10.26 8.53 -10.97
C LEU A 191 10.12 10.04 -10.72
N ALA A 192 9.23 10.70 -11.45
CA ALA A 192 9.03 12.14 -11.29
C ALA A 192 8.57 12.51 -9.87
N GLY A 193 7.65 11.74 -9.28
CA GLY A 193 7.16 11.98 -7.92
C GLY A 193 8.25 11.76 -6.86
N ILE A 194 8.94 10.62 -6.89
CA ILE A 194 9.94 10.28 -5.87
C ILE A 194 11.21 11.12 -6.03
N LEU A 195 11.72 11.34 -7.25
CA LEU A 195 12.92 12.16 -7.45
C LEU A 195 12.68 13.62 -7.05
N SER A 196 11.49 14.17 -7.34
CA SER A 196 11.11 15.50 -6.87
C SER A 196 11.07 15.58 -5.34
N TRP A 197 10.53 14.53 -4.69
CA TRP A 197 10.53 14.41 -3.24
C TRP A 197 11.95 14.36 -2.65
N LEU A 198 12.85 13.54 -3.21
CA LEU A 198 14.25 13.45 -2.78
C LEU A 198 15.00 14.78 -2.87
N VAL A 199 14.75 15.56 -3.92
CA VAL A 199 15.35 16.89 -4.09
C VAL A 199 14.77 17.87 -3.07
N PHE A 200 13.45 17.83 -2.84
CA PHE A 200 12.77 18.72 -1.90
C PHE A 200 13.21 18.48 -0.45
N SER A 201 13.31 17.22 -0.02
CA SER A 201 13.69 16.86 1.35
C SER A 201 15.09 17.33 1.75
N ARG A 202 15.94 17.67 0.77
CA ARG A 202 17.29 18.21 1.01
C ARG A 202 17.34 19.72 1.15
N ARG A 203 16.33 20.45 0.66
CA ARG A 203 16.38 21.91 0.50
C ARG A 203 15.41 22.68 1.40
N SER A 204 14.32 22.06 1.86
CA SER A 204 13.20 22.80 2.45
C SER A 204 13.11 22.68 3.97
N ALA A 205 13.65 23.68 4.68
CA ALA A 205 13.32 23.95 6.09
C ALA A 205 11.97 24.70 6.26
N GLY A 206 11.29 25.05 5.16
CA GLY A 206 10.02 25.77 5.18
C GLY A 206 8.82 24.84 5.37
N SER A 207 7.73 25.32 5.98
CA SER A 207 6.53 24.55 6.34
C SER A 207 5.62 24.12 5.17
N SER A 208 6.01 24.33 3.90
CA SER A 208 5.10 24.07 2.76
C SER A 208 4.82 22.57 2.59
N TYR A 209 3.55 22.18 2.62
CA TYR A 209 3.07 20.81 2.34
C TYR A 209 2.73 20.58 0.86
N ARG A 210 2.66 21.65 0.05
CA ARG A 210 2.11 21.61 -1.31
C ARG A 210 2.91 20.71 -2.25
N LEU A 211 4.25 20.85 -2.26
CA LEU A 211 5.08 20.04 -3.14
C LEU A 211 5.10 18.56 -2.74
N PRO A 212 5.26 18.19 -1.44
CA PRO A 212 5.06 16.80 -1.00
C PRO A 212 3.70 16.24 -1.38
N ALA A 213 2.62 17.04 -1.27
CA ALA A 213 1.28 16.61 -1.69
C ALA A 213 1.17 16.35 -3.20
N ILE A 214 1.78 17.19 -4.04
CA ILE A 214 1.84 16.96 -5.49
C ILE A 214 2.61 15.66 -5.77
N CYS A 215 3.77 15.47 -5.14
CA CYS A 215 4.56 14.24 -5.29
C CYS A 215 3.74 13.02 -4.85
N LEU A 216 2.99 13.12 -3.75
CA LEU A 216 2.12 12.06 -3.25
C LEU A 216 1.03 11.70 -4.27
N VAL A 217 0.38 12.70 -4.88
CA VAL A 217 -0.63 12.46 -5.93
C VAL A 217 -0.02 11.78 -7.16
N MET A 218 1.19 12.17 -7.56
CA MET A 218 1.89 11.52 -8.67
C MET A 218 2.21 10.05 -8.36
N VAL A 219 2.72 9.76 -7.16
CA VAL A 219 3.02 8.40 -6.72
C VAL A 219 1.75 7.57 -6.55
N LEU A 220 0.68 8.12 -5.96
CA LEU A 220 -0.61 7.44 -5.85
C LEU A 220 -1.18 7.10 -7.23
N THR A 221 -1.16 8.05 -8.17
CA THR A 221 -1.62 7.81 -9.55
C THR A 221 -0.80 6.71 -10.21
N SER A 222 0.52 6.73 -10.04
CA SER A 222 1.41 5.67 -10.53
C SER A 222 1.05 4.30 -9.94
N GLU A 223 0.87 4.20 -8.62
CA GLU A 223 0.51 2.94 -7.97
C GLU A 223 -0.88 2.44 -8.38
N LEU A 224 -1.84 3.34 -8.61
CA LEU A 224 -3.16 2.99 -9.16
C LEU A 224 -3.05 2.46 -10.60
N MET A 225 -2.20 3.05 -11.45
CA MET A 225 -1.90 2.51 -12.78
C MET A 225 -1.27 1.12 -12.70
N GLY A 226 -0.39 0.90 -11.73
CA GLY A 226 0.18 -0.42 -11.44
C GLY A 226 -0.87 -1.45 -11.04
N ARG A 227 -1.83 -1.06 -10.20
CA ARG A 227 -2.96 -1.92 -9.80
C ARG A 227 -3.90 -2.20 -10.96
N ALA A 228 -4.18 -1.20 -11.81
CA ALA A 228 -4.95 -1.41 -13.03
C ALA A 228 -4.27 -2.44 -13.94
N PHE A 229 -2.97 -2.30 -14.20
CA PHE A 229 -2.22 -3.30 -14.98
C PHE A 229 -2.24 -4.71 -14.34
N PHE A 230 -2.07 -4.79 -13.02
CA PHE A 230 -2.14 -6.07 -12.28
C PHE A 230 -3.49 -6.78 -12.49
N TYR A 231 -4.61 -6.05 -12.47
CA TYR A 231 -5.94 -6.62 -12.70
C TYR A 231 -6.23 -6.91 -14.18
N ASP A 232 -5.68 -6.12 -15.08
CA ASP A 232 -5.86 -6.26 -16.53
C ASP A 232 -5.18 -7.53 -17.06
N VAL A 233 -4.03 -7.90 -16.47
CA VAL A 233 -3.36 -9.19 -16.72
C VAL A 233 -4.03 -10.31 -15.92
N TYR A 234 -5.34 -10.47 -16.08
CA TYR A 234 -6.08 -11.60 -15.51
C TYR A 234 -5.99 -12.80 -16.44
N ILE A 235 -5.40 -13.90 -15.95
CA ILE A 235 -5.34 -15.16 -16.71
C ILE A 235 -5.83 -16.28 -15.80
N SER A 236 -6.93 -16.92 -16.18
CA SER A 236 -7.47 -18.05 -15.44
C SER A 236 -6.66 -19.32 -15.72
N ALA A 237 -6.52 -20.19 -14.74
CA ALA A 237 -5.87 -21.49 -14.91
C ALA A 237 -6.54 -22.36 -15.99
N GLY A 238 -7.84 -22.17 -16.22
CA GLY A 238 -8.60 -22.85 -17.26
C GLY A 238 -8.40 -22.31 -18.67
N ALA A 239 -7.77 -21.14 -18.84
CA ALA A 239 -7.45 -20.61 -20.17
C ALA A 239 -6.31 -21.41 -20.86
N GLY A 240 -5.58 -22.24 -20.10
CA GLY A 240 -4.49 -23.10 -20.58
C GLY A 240 -4.85 -24.56 -20.85
N MET A 241 -6.14 -24.92 -20.93
CA MET A 241 -6.60 -26.23 -21.45
C MET A 241 -7.20 -26.08 -22.84
#